data_AF-W6KYZ4-F1
#
_entry.id   AF-W6KYZ4-F1
#
_cell.length_a   1.000
_cell.length_b   1.000
_cell.length_c   1.000
_cell.angle_alpha   90.00
_cell.angle_beta   90.00
_cell.angle_gamma   90.00
#
_symmetry.space_group_name_H-M   'P 1'
#
loop_
_entity.id
_entity.type
_entity.pdbx_description
1 polymer ?
#
loop_
_entity_poly.entity_id
_entity_poly.type
_entity_poly.pdbx_seq_one_letter_code
_entity_poly.pdbx_strand_id
1 'polypeptide(L)'
;MNPSEAVDAGFLSRLEELRRVSASRGGDVISLDDDGFTAHGTDANRVKGEARPGRRLWDAAAALKGVVRDEIRAEVARDSVDGAAAIPPLPPPGWAVHHSPGTGYFSLTATLPSGDAPHSPDNGQRYRSIYEEHLRRLGPHNPSRQSSSSDLSCHTSSDPSCHTSSSAPLLQGKVPRWGGRAPYEGGRSSTQLTLFAPFRVQDLSLYDPTVSIGEWATFDVLVRKTPLGGGRTPALGGSSKKHREASLGTDPNVNHAEGTTLRDRKQGMHPCRRSLMSQQRVWDEREGMWVRLAFVNSELRIRGVQFLSARLARALEEFAVFGHGDPFFIELLRQFNALQIRREDFPRGKGTLRSSGRRQNMGEAGVGEYDAPIDRFRQRQQELSGSNEGTANTSYLSSPFSLLASPGERLLTECWNYTGDVARTLAYGGPYLTELSKELNDALLTYIMVNLQINHQLAEYVCQMQFFLEQEEYMGWLARWQVMAETLQRAPCNRPR
;
A
#
# COMPACT_ATOMS: atom_id res chain seq x y z
N MET A 1 17.27 -1.18 -24.53
CA MET A 1 16.72 -2.54 -24.73
C MET A 1 16.14 -2.96 -23.41
N ASN A 2 14.81 -3.06 -23.30
CA ASN A 2 14.17 -3.47 -22.06
C ASN A 2 14.52 -4.94 -21.76
N PRO A 3 14.91 -5.30 -20.51
CA PRO A 3 15.19 -6.68 -20.15
C PRO A 3 14.00 -7.61 -20.45
N SER A 4 12.76 -7.15 -20.25
CA SER A 4 11.55 -7.93 -20.53
C SER A 4 11.37 -8.28 -22.02
N GLU A 5 11.67 -7.36 -22.94
CA GLU A 5 11.61 -7.63 -24.39
C GLU A 5 12.73 -8.57 -24.86
N ALA A 6 13.92 -8.48 -24.27
CA ALA A 6 15.02 -9.39 -24.56
C ALA A 6 14.73 -10.82 -24.05
N VAL A 7 14.06 -10.95 -22.90
CA VAL A 7 13.60 -12.22 -22.33
C VAL A 7 12.52 -12.85 -23.22
N ASP A 8 11.56 -12.06 -23.71
CA ASP A 8 10.50 -12.56 -24.61
C ASP A 8 11.07 -13.02 -25.96
N ALA A 9 12.01 -12.29 -26.55
CA ALA A 9 12.60 -12.67 -27.83
C ALA A 9 13.38 -14.00 -27.75
N GLY A 10 14.13 -14.23 -26.67
CA GLY A 10 14.87 -15.47 -26.44
C GLY A 10 13.96 -16.68 -26.23
N PHE A 11 12.92 -16.52 -25.41
CA PHE A 11 11.93 -17.56 -25.15
C PHE A 11 11.14 -17.93 -26.41
N LEU A 12 10.68 -16.94 -27.17
CA LEU A 12 9.98 -17.14 -28.44
C LEU A 12 10.88 -17.81 -29.48
N SER A 13 12.16 -17.42 -29.57
CA SER A 13 13.11 -18.07 -30.47
C SER A 13 13.33 -19.54 -30.11
N ARG A 14 13.40 -19.90 -28.82
CA ARG A 14 13.49 -21.31 -28.39
C ARG A 14 12.20 -22.09 -28.65
N LEU A 15 11.03 -21.46 -28.50
CA LEU A 15 9.75 -22.07 -28.89
C LEU A 15 9.67 -22.31 -30.40
N GLU A 16 10.15 -21.37 -31.21
CA GLU A 16 10.24 -21.55 -32.66
C GLU A 16 11.23 -22.64 -33.04
N GLU A 17 12.38 -22.73 -32.37
CA GLU A 17 13.34 -23.81 -32.56
C GLU A 17 12.72 -25.17 -32.24
N LEU A 18 11.95 -25.29 -31.16
CA LEU A 18 11.20 -26.50 -30.85
C LEU A 18 10.10 -26.81 -31.86
N ARG A 19 9.45 -25.78 -32.42
CA ARG A 19 8.52 -25.95 -33.53
C ARG A 19 9.24 -26.51 -34.77
N ARG A 20 10.44 -26.02 -35.08
CA ARG A 20 11.29 -26.53 -36.17
C ARG A 20 11.78 -27.96 -35.91
N VAL A 21 12.22 -28.28 -34.69
CA VAL A 21 12.64 -29.63 -34.30
C VAL A 21 11.46 -30.61 -34.36
N SER A 22 10.28 -30.20 -33.89
CA SER A 22 9.04 -30.98 -34.00
C SER A 22 8.63 -31.22 -35.46
N ALA A 23 8.77 -30.21 -36.32
CA ALA A 23 8.52 -30.35 -37.76
C ALA A 23 9.57 -31.26 -38.44
N SER A 24 10.85 -31.14 -38.10
CA SER A 24 11.94 -31.94 -38.68
C SER A 24 11.88 -33.42 -38.31
N ARG A 25 11.39 -33.75 -37.10
CA ARG A 25 11.14 -35.14 -36.70
C ARG A 25 9.93 -35.79 -37.39
N GLY A 26 9.14 -35.00 -38.13
CA GLY A 26 8.01 -35.48 -38.94
C GLY A 26 8.29 -35.56 -40.44
N GLY A 27 9.46 -35.12 -40.92
CA GLY A 27 9.78 -35.05 -42.35
C GLY A 27 11.05 -35.81 -42.71
N ASP A 28 10.89 -36.98 -43.31
CA ASP A 28 11.91 -37.55 -44.20
C ASP A 28 12.26 -36.49 -45.24
N VAL A 29 13.52 -36.06 -45.23
CA VAL A 29 14.12 -35.26 -46.29
C VAL A 29 14.24 -36.17 -47.51
N ILE A 30 13.32 -36.01 -48.47
CA ILE A 30 13.47 -36.57 -49.81
C ILE A 30 14.53 -35.70 -50.51
N SER A 31 15.74 -36.23 -50.63
CA SER A 31 16.75 -35.71 -51.54
C SER A 31 16.23 -35.86 -52.97
N LEU A 32 16.02 -34.73 -53.65
CA LEU A 32 15.87 -34.68 -55.11
C LEU A 32 17.28 -34.71 -55.70
N ASP A 33 17.86 -35.90 -55.81
CA ASP A 33 18.92 -36.15 -56.77
C ASP A 33 18.30 -36.91 -57.94
N ASP A 34 18.31 -36.23 -59.08
CA ASP A 34 17.92 -36.69 -60.40
C ASP A 34 19.09 -37.52 -60.95
N ASP A 35 18.89 -38.83 -61.12
CA ASP A 35 19.25 -39.56 -62.34
C ASP A 35 19.01 -41.07 -62.19
N GLY A 36 17.94 -41.50 -62.86
CA GLY A 36 17.82 -42.77 -63.60
C GLY A 36 18.22 -44.08 -62.95
N PHE A 37 17.25 -44.84 -62.44
CA PHE A 37 17.22 -46.28 -62.69
C PHE A 37 15.81 -46.91 -62.54
N THR A 38 15.57 -47.90 -63.38
CA THR A 38 14.28 -48.53 -63.71
C THR A 38 13.73 -49.52 -62.69
N ALA A 39 12.41 -49.47 -62.55
CA ALA A 39 11.43 -50.57 -62.51
C ALA A 39 11.39 -51.59 -61.34
N HIS A 40 10.14 -51.79 -60.90
CA HIS A 40 9.55 -52.96 -60.22
C HIS A 40 9.93 -53.26 -58.76
N GLY A 41 9.16 -52.66 -57.86
CA GLY A 41 8.90 -53.17 -56.52
C GLY A 41 7.52 -52.73 -56.04
N THR A 42 6.55 -53.64 -56.06
CA THR A 42 5.24 -53.49 -55.43
C THR A 42 5.41 -53.41 -53.91
N ASP A 43 5.19 -52.24 -53.32
CA ASP A 43 4.90 -52.14 -51.87
C ASP A 43 3.94 -50.97 -51.62
N ALA A 44 2.68 -51.23 -51.99
CA ALA A 44 1.54 -50.51 -51.46
C ALA A 44 1.38 -50.88 -49.97
N ASN A 45 1.31 -49.86 -49.11
CA ASN A 45 0.86 -49.87 -47.70
C ASN A 45 1.85 -49.34 -46.64
N ARG A 46 2.73 -48.39 -46.97
CA ARG A 46 3.30 -47.53 -45.92
C ARG A 46 2.34 -46.38 -45.61
N VAL A 47 1.18 -46.72 -45.03
CA VAL A 47 0.32 -45.74 -44.35
C VAL A 47 1.21 -45.10 -43.29
N LYS A 48 1.71 -43.88 -43.56
CA LYS A 48 2.40 -43.04 -42.57
C LYS A 48 1.43 -42.87 -41.42
N GLY A 49 1.56 -43.74 -40.41
CA GLY A 49 0.68 -43.77 -39.26
C GLY A 49 0.73 -42.41 -38.59
N GLU A 50 -0.29 -41.59 -38.82
CA GLU A 50 -0.43 -40.31 -38.17
C GLU A 50 -0.37 -40.56 -36.67
N ALA A 51 0.68 -40.01 -36.03
CA ALA A 51 0.85 -40.13 -34.60
C ALA A 51 -0.45 -39.71 -33.93
N ARG A 52 -1.04 -40.63 -33.15
CA ARG A 52 -2.32 -40.41 -32.46
C ARG A 52 -2.28 -39.04 -31.78
N PRO A 53 -3.32 -38.19 -31.93
CA PRO A 53 -3.32 -36.82 -31.41
C PRO A 53 -2.89 -36.70 -29.94
N GLY A 54 -3.26 -37.67 -29.10
CA GLY A 54 -2.83 -37.72 -27.70
C GLY A 54 -1.32 -37.86 -27.49
N ARG A 55 -0.61 -38.60 -28.37
CA ARG A 55 0.86 -38.71 -28.31
C ARG A 55 1.52 -37.38 -28.66
N ARG A 56 1.02 -36.69 -29.69
CA ARG A 56 1.52 -35.35 -30.07
C ARG A 56 1.36 -34.33 -28.93
N LEU A 57 0.20 -34.33 -28.27
CA LEU A 57 -0.04 -33.45 -27.11
C LEU A 57 0.89 -33.79 -25.93
N TRP A 58 1.08 -35.08 -25.65
CA TRP A 58 1.99 -35.52 -24.59
C TRP A 58 3.44 -35.11 -24.87
N ASP A 59 3.93 -35.34 -26.10
CA ASP A 59 5.27 -34.96 -26.53
C ASP A 59 5.47 -33.43 -26.46
N ALA A 60 4.46 -32.65 -26.88
CA ALA A 60 4.48 -31.19 -26.78
C ALA A 60 4.50 -30.70 -25.32
N ALA A 61 3.70 -31.30 -24.44
CA ALA A 61 3.71 -31.00 -23.02
C ALA A 61 5.06 -31.37 -22.37
N ALA A 62 5.70 -32.45 -22.81
CA ALA A 62 7.04 -32.83 -22.36
C ALA A 62 8.12 -31.84 -22.79
N ALA A 63 8.07 -31.40 -24.05
CA ALA A 63 8.98 -30.37 -24.56
C ALA A 63 8.83 -29.06 -23.77
N LEU A 64 7.58 -28.59 -23.61
CA LEU A 64 7.26 -27.38 -22.86
C LEU A 64 7.76 -27.45 -21.41
N LYS A 65 7.53 -28.57 -20.72
CA LYS A 65 8.05 -28.79 -19.36
C LYS A 65 9.57 -28.69 -19.30
N GLY A 66 10.27 -29.24 -20.31
CA GLY A 66 11.72 -29.15 -20.42
C GLY A 66 12.19 -27.70 -20.52
N VAL A 67 11.63 -26.92 -21.46
CA VAL A 67 11.96 -25.51 -21.68
C VAL A 67 11.73 -24.69 -20.42
N VAL A 68 10.55 -24.80 -19.82
CA VAL A 68 10.17 -23.99 -18.66
C VAL A 68 11.11 -24.27 -17.49
N ARG A 69 11.48 -25.53 -17.25
CA ARG A 69 12.42 -25.89 -16.20
C ARG A 69 13.82 -25.30 -16.45
N ASP A 70 14.28 -25.36 -17.70
CA ASP A 70 15.59 -24.85 -18.06
C ASP A 70 15.61 -23.31 -17.99
N GLU A 71 14.49 -22.65 -18.32
CA GLU A 71 14.31 -21.21 -18.17
C GLU A 71 14.29 -20.77 -16.70
N ILE A 72 13.50 -21.42 -15.85
CA ILE A 72 13.50 -21.19 -14.39
C ILE A 72 14.92 -21.30 -13.82
N ARG A 73 15.68 -22.31 -14.25
CA ARG A 73 17.07 -22.48 -13.81
C ARG A 73 17.96 -21.33 -14.29
N ALA A 74 17.79 -20.90 -15.53
CA ALA A 74 18.57 -19.81 -16.11
C ALA A 74 18.30 -18.47 -15.42
N GLU A 75 17.04 -18.18 -15.10
CA GLU A 75 16.64 -16.97 -14.36
C GLU A 75 17.19 -16.97 -12.93
N VAL A 76 17.02 -18.07 -12.18
CA VAL A 76 17.60 -18.18 -10.82
C VAL A 76 19.11 -17.99 -10.84
N ALA A 77 19.80 -18.55 -11.83
CA ALA A 77 21.25 -18.40 -11.97
C ALA A 77 21.67 -16.96 -12.31
N ARG A 78 20.84 -16.22 -13.07
CA ARG A 78 21.08 -14.81 -13.44
C ARG A 78 20.93 -13.88 -12.24
N ASP A 79 19.94 -14.13 -11.39
CA ASP A 79 19.63 -13.29 -10.24
C ASP A 79 20.43 -13.70 -8.99
N SER A 80 21.03 -14.89 -8.98
CA SER A 80 21.88 -15.34 -7.88
C SER A 80 23.29 -14.77 -7.97
N VAL A 81 23.76 -14.18 -6.87
CA VAL A 81 25.16 -13.75 -6.69
C VAL A 81 25.75 -14.55 -5.54
N ASP A 82 26.84 -15.28 -5.81
CA ASP A 82 27.50 -16.16 -4.82
C ASP A 82 26.55 -17.19 -4.16
N GLY A 83 25.53 -17.63 -4.89
CA GLY A 83 24.52 -18.57 -4.40
C GLY A 83 23.46 -17.96 -3.47
N ALA A 84 23.53 -16.66 -3.19
CA ALA A 84 22.46 -15.92 -2.55
C ALA A 84 21.46 -15.43 -3.61
N ALA A 85 20.17 -15.51 -3.31
CA ALA A 85 19.12 -14.94 -4.15
C ALA A 85 19.20 -13.40 -4.15
N ALA A 86 18.67 -12.77 -5.20
CA ALA A 86 18.55 -11.31 -5.27
C ALA A 86 17.82 -10.76 -4.04
N ILE A 87 18.41 -9.72 -3.44
CA ILE A 87 17.83 -9.06 -2.27
C ILE A 87 16.86 -7.99 -2.79
N PRO A 88 15.59 -7.97 -2.35
CA PRO A 88 14.64 -6.94 -2.76
C PRO A 88 15.13 -5.55 -2.34
N PRO A 89 14.81 -4.49 -3.10
CA PRO A 89 15.11 -3.12 -2.67
C PRO A 89 14.40 -2.81 -1.35
N LEU A 90 15.00 -1.98 -0.51
CA LEU A 90 14.47 -1.66 0.82
C LEU A 90 13.57 -0.43 0.75
N PRO A 91 12.31 -0.49 1.25
CA PRO A 91 11.44 0.67 1.27
C PRO A 91 11.98 1.74 2.22
N PRO A 92 11.67 3.03 1.97
CA PRO A 92 11.93 4.08 2.95
C PRO A 92 11.22 3.79 4.29
N PRO A 93 11.80 4.23 5.43
CA PRO A 93 11.23 3.95 6.75
C PRO A 93 9.78 4.40 6.89
N GLY A 94 8.95 3.57 7.54
CA GLY A 94 7.54 3.90 7.79
C GLY A 94 6.58 3.55 6.64
N TRP A 95 7.08 2.99 5.53
CA TRP A 95 6.28 2.44 4.45
C TRP A 95 6.16 0.92 4.58
N ALA A 96 4.92 0.43 4.62
CA ALA A 96 4.61 -0.98 4.52
C ALA A 96 4.25 -1.34 3.08
N VAL A 97 4.82 -2.41 2.55
CA VAL A 97 4.74 -2.81 1.15
C VAL A 97 3.91 -4.08 1.06
N HIS A 98 2.92 -4.05 0.17
CA HIS A 98 2.01 -5.15 -0.04
C HIS A 98 1.93 -5.49 -1.53
N HIS A 99 2.33 -6.72 -1.86
CA HIS A 99 2.20 -7.33 -3.17
C HIS A 99 1.39 -8.62 -3.04
N SER A 100 0.38 -8.80 -3.89
CA SER A 100 -0.34 -10.08 -3.98
C SER A 100 0.17 -10.87 -5.18
N PRO A 101 0.63 -12.11 -5.01
CA PRO A 101 1.07 -12.93 -6.15
C PRO A 101 0.00 -13.04 -7.24
N GLY A 102 0.41 -12.96 -8.49
CA GLY A 102 -0.48 -12.97 -9.65
C GLY A 102 -1.12 -11.61 -9.96
N THR A 103 -0.64 -10.52 -9.37
CA THR A 103 -1.13 -9.17 -9.66
C THR A 103 -0.11 -8.34 -10.42
N GLY A 104 -0.58 -7.39 -11.23
CA GLY A 104 0.26 -6.47 -12.01
C GLY A 104 0.57 -5.17 -11.27
N TYR A 105 0.63 -5.20 -9.94
CA TYR A 105 0.79 -4.01 -9.10
C TYR A 105 1.21 -4.36 -7.68
N PHE A 106 1.75 -3.39 -6.96
CA PHE A 106 1.84 -3.42 -5.50
C PHE A 106 1.31 -2.12 -4.90
N SER A 107 1.07 -2.14 -3.59
CA SER A 107 0.66 -0.97 -2.83
C SER A 107 1.63 -0.71 -1.70
N LEU A 108 1.89 0.55 -1.39
CA LEU A 108 2.50 0.92 -0.12
C LEU A 108 1.52 1.69 0.74
N THR A 109 1.63 1.52 2.05
CA THR A 109 0.87 2.29 3.03
C THR A 109 1.79 2.93 4.04
N ALA A 110 1.51 4.18 4.39
CA ALA A 110 2.19 4.89 5.48
C ALA A 110 1.16 5.67 6.29
N THR A 111 1.40 5.81 7.59
CA THR A 111 0.60 6.69 8.46
C THR A 111 1.50 7.73 9.08
N LEU A 112 1.30 8.98 8.69
CA LEU A 112 2.00 10.12 9.27
C LEU A 112 1.27 10.54 10.55
N PRO A 113 1.96 10.51 11.71
CA PRO A 113 1.36 10.92 12.96
C PRO A 113 1.02 12.42 12.91
N SER A 114 -0.04 12.78 13.63
CA SER A 114 -0.40 14.17 13.80
C SER A 114 0.64 14.89 14.66
N GLY A 115 1.36 15.83 14.08
CA GLY A 115 2.17 16.79 14.82
C GLY A 115 2.72 17.89 13.92
N ASP A 116 2.78 19.11 14.45
CA ASP A 116 3.43 20.28 13.82
C ASP A 116 4.94 20.13 13.67
N ALA A 117 5.55 19.15 14.33
CA ALA A 117 6.94 18.80 14.11
C ALA A 117 7.00 17.73 13.02
N PRO A 118 7.48 18.05 11.81
CA PRO A 118 7.92 17.03 10.89
C PRO A 118 9.05 16.25 11.57
N HIS A 119 8.71 15.11 12.18
CA HIS A 119 9.65 14.00 12.33
C HIS A 119 9.93 13.37 10.95
N SER A 120 10.03 14.22 9.92
CA SER A 120 10.70 13.84 8.70
C SER A 120 12.15 13.55 9.09
N PRO A 121 12.72 12.42 8.66
CA PRO A 121 14.12 12.11 8.92
C PRO A 121 15.04 13.29 8.57
N ASP A 122 14.72 14.07 7.53
CA ASP A 122 15.49 15.25 7.12
C ASP A 122 15.40 16.41 8.12
N ASN A 123 14.23 16.69 8.69
CA ASN A 123 14.10 17.71 9.74
C ASN A 123 14.57 17.24 11.11
N GLY A 124 14.78 15.92 11.28
CA GLY A 124 15.44 15.32 12.42
C GLY A 124 16.96 15.50 12.40
N GLN A 125 17.57 15.67 11.22
CA GLN A 125 18.96 16.08 11.04
C GLN A 125 19.12 17.59 11.29
N ARG A 126 18.61 18.09 12.42
CA ARG A 126 19.14 19.35 12.95
C ARG A 126 20.60 19.09 13.29
N TYR A 127 21.47 20.04 12.94
CA TYR A 127 22.85 20.03 13.44
C TYR A 127 22.79 19.91 14.96
N ARG A 128 23.07 18.72 15.46
CA ARG A 128 23.23 18.49 16.89
C ARG A 128 24.67 18.81 17.17
N SER A 129 24.89 19.99 17.73
CA SER A 129 26.23 20.35 18.16
C SER A 129 26.71 19.31 19.18
N ILE A 130 27.99 18.94 19.12
CA ILE A 130 28.63 18.09 20.13
C ILE A 130 28.36 18.64 21.54
N TYR A 131 28.27 19.97 21.66
CA TYR A 131 27.94 20.67 22.91
C TYR A 131 26.55 20.34 23.44
N GLU A 132 25.53 20.24 22.58
CA GLU A 132 24.16 19.89 22.98
C GLU A 132 24.06 18.43 23.44
N GLU A 133 24.80 17.53 22.80
CA GLU A 133 24.93 16.14 23.26
C GLU A 133 25.67 16.07 24.60
N HIS A 134 26.72 16.87 24.77
CA HIS A 134 27.47 16.96 26.01
C HIS A 134 26.63 17.54 27.16
N LEU A 135 25.84 18.59 26.90
CA LEU A 135 24.88 19.15 27.85
C LEU A 135 23.79 18.15 28.24
N ARG A 136 23.36 17.27 27.33
CA ARG A 136 22.42 16.19 27.66
C ARG A 136 23.02 15.13 28.56
N ARG A 137 24.30 14.80 28.37
CA ARG A 137 25.06 13.91 29.25
C ARG A 137 25.36 14.55 30.61
N LEU A 138 25.53 15.86 30.65
CA LEU A 138 25.75 16.64 31.87
C LEU A 138 24.46 17.10 32.56
N GLY A 139 23.30 16.96 31.89
CA GLY A 139 22.00 17.23 32.47
C GLY A 139 21.85 16.40 33.75
N PRO A 140 21.35 16.98 34.86
CA PRO A 140 21.42 16.35 36.16
C PRO A 140 20.75 14.99 36.11
N HIS A 141 21.57 13.93 36.14
CA HIS A 141 21.16 12.61 36.58
C HIS A 141 20.57 12.84 37.95
N ASN A 142 19.25 12.95 38.04
CA ASN A 142 18.54 13.19 39.28
C ASN A 142 18.64 11.86 40.06
N PRO A 143 19.57 11.70 41.03
CA PRO A 143 19.76 10.43 41.73
C PRO A 143 18.68 10.25 42.82
N SER A 144 17.63 11.09 42.83
CA SER A 144 16.67 11.19 43.91
C SER A 144 15.50 10.22 43.71
N ARG A 145 15.74 8.92 43.84
CA ARG A 145 14.75 7.96 44.39
C ARG A 145 15.34 6.55 44.61
N GLN A 146 16.39 6.47 45.40
CA GLN A 146 16.61 5.28 46.24
C GLN A 146 16.57 5.72 47.69
N SER A 147 15.35 5.70 48.25
CA SER A 147 15.14 5.77 49.69
C SER A 147 15.39 4.37 50.26
N SER A 148 16.61 4.14 50.76
CA SER A 148 16.88 3.06 51.71
C SER A 148 17.57 3.66 52.93
N SER A 149 16.89 3.47 54.06
CA SER A 149 17.28 3.81 55.42
C SER A 149 18.63 3.23 55.82
N SER A 150 19.45 4.00 56.52
CA SER A 150 20.15 3.56 57.75
C SER A 150 20.83 4.75 58.44
N ASP A 151 20.67 4.74 59.77
CA ASP A 151 21.24 5.64 60.76
C ASP A 151 22.78 5.61 60.79
N LEU A 152 23.42 6.72 61.18
CA LEU A 152 24.27 6.80 62.39
C LEU A 152 24.87 8.21 62.57
N SER A 153 24.91 8.58 63.84
CA SER A 153 25.56 9.73 64.50
C SER A 153 27.11 9.67 64.34
N CYS A 154 27.97 10.66 64.68
CA CYS A 154 28.00 11.62 65.78
C CYS A 154 29.24 12.59 65.65
N HIS A 155 29.23 13.65 66.49
CA HIS A 155 30.33 14.52 66.98
C HIS A 155 30.88 15.65 66.07
N THR A 156 30.67 16.95 66.33
CA THR A 156 31.00 17.93 67.41
C THR A 156 32.41 18.53 67.39
N SER A 157 32.43 19.87 67.41
CA SER A 157 33.50 20.82 67.80
C SER A 157 34.65 21.05 66.80
N SER A 158 35.21 22.25 66.56
CA SER A 158 34.94 23.64 66.98
C SER A 158 35.95 24.59 66.28
N ASP A 159 35.46 25.71 65.70
CA ASP A 159 36.04 27.08 65.59
C ASP A 159 37.47 27.35 65.04
N PRO A 160 37.83 28.63 64.69
CA PRO A 160 37.07 29.70 64.03
C PRO A 160 37.95 30.48 62.99
N SER A 161 37.47 31.67 62.57
CA SER A 161 38.15 32.76 61.82
C SER A 161 37.83 32.80 60.31
N CYS A 162 37.72 33.93 59.63
CA CYS A 162 37.50 35.34 59.94
C CYS A 162 37.37 36.05 58.57
N HIS A 163 36.51 37.08 58.48
CA HIS A 163 36.48 38.08 57.38
C HIS A 163 36.10 37.50 55.98
N THR A 164 35.36 38.14 55.09
CA THR A 164 34.98 39.54 54.92
C THR A 164 33.77 39.57 53.99
N SER A 165 32.82 40.42 54.35
CA SER A 165 31.73 40.98 53.57
C SER A 165 31.97 41.18 52.07
N SER A 166 31.10 40.59 51.24
CA SER A 166 30.68 41.16 49.95
C SER A 166 29.27 40.65 49.60
N SER A 167 28.28 41.25 50.25
CA SER A 167 26.87 41.14 49.93
C SER A 167 26.56 41.94 48.65
N ALA A 168 26.55 41.26 47.50
CA ALA A 168 25.88 41.77 46.31
C ALA A 168 24.37 41.45 46.41
N PRO A 169 23.47 42.43 46.31
CA PRO A 169 22.04 42.17 46.36
C PRO A 169 21.64 41.46 45.07
N LEU A 170 21.36 40.16 45.18
CA LEU A 170 20.70 39.40 44.13
C LEU A 170 19.28 39.95 44.02
N LEU A 171 19.09 40.90 43.11
CA LEU A 171 17.78 41.32 42.64
C LEU A 171 17.10 40.08 42.05
N GLN A 172 16.38 39.35 42.91
CA GLN A 172 15.28 38.50 42.52
C GLN A 172 14.19 39.40 41.93
N GLY A 173 14.44 39.87 40.71
CA GLY A 173 13.38 40.31 39.83
C GLY A 173 12.47 39.12 39.63
N LYS A 174 11.37 39.07 40.39
CA LYS A 174 10.16 38.33 40.00
C LYS A 174 9.80 38.86 38.62
N VAL A 175 10.33 38.23 37.57
CA VAL A 175 9.84 38.43 36.21
C VAL A 175 8.35 38.10 36.31
N PRO A 176 7.44 39.05 36.05
CA PRO A 176 6.03 38.75 36.07
C PRO A 176 5.86 37.59 35.11
N ARG A 177 5.37 36.47 35.66
CA ARG A 177 5.04 35.26 34.92
C ARG A 177 3.90 35.67 34.01
N TRP A 178 4.24 36.27 32.87
CA TRP A 178 3.31 36.57 31.78
C TRP A 178 2.51 35.31 31.62
N GLY A 179 1.19 35.41 31.83
CA GLY A 179 0.28 34.29 31.81
C GLY A 179 0.42 33.59 30.46
N GLY A 180 1.32 32.61 30.42
CA GLY A 180 1.56 31.76 29.28
C GLY A 180 0.28 31.00 29.09
N ARG A 181 -0.60 31.53 28.24
CA ARG A 181 -1.67 30.75 27.65
C ARG A 181 -0.96 29.52 27.13
N ALA A 182 -1.24 28.37 27.75
CA ALA A 182 -0.71 27.09 27.32
C ALA A 182 -0.89 27.07 25.80
N PRO A 183 0.18 26.89 25.01
CA PRO A 183 0.07 26.87 23.56
C PRO A 183 -1.07 25.91 23.25
N TYR A 184 -2.06 26.39 22.50
CA TYR A 184 -3.20 25.57 22.13
C TYR A 184 -2.65 24.36 21.38
N GLU A 185 -2.53 23.23 22.08
CA GLU A 185 -2.21 21.93 21.52
C GLU A 185 -3.46 21.41 20.78
N GLY A 186 -3.82 22.11 19.71
CA GLY A 186 -4.74 21.60 18.73
C GLY A 186 -4.06 20.44 18.03
N GLY A 187 -4.33 19.21 18.48
CA GLY A 187 -3.87 18.02 17.79
C GLY A 187 -4.36 18.04 16.34
N ARG A 188 -3.46 17.86 15.38
CA ARG A 188 -3.76 17.77 13.95
C ARG A 188 -4.40 16.41 13.63
N SER A 189 -4.97 16.17 12.46
CA SER A 189 -5.37 14.80 12.08
C SER A 189 -4.15 13.95 11.73
N SER A 190 -4.17 12.64 11.99
CA SER A 190 -3.22 11.74 11.33
C SER A 190 -3.49 11.69 9.83
N THR A 191 -2.45 11.49 9.03
CA THR A 191 -2.56 11.38 7.57
C THR A 191 -2.21 9.96 7.15
N GLN A 192 -3.15 9.29 6.51
CA GLN A 192 -2.96 7.97 5.89
C GLN A 192 -2.63 8.16 4.42
N LEU A 193 -1.56 7.52 3.99
CA LEU A 193 -1.09 7.49 2.62
C LEU A 193 -1.26 6.07 2.08
N THR A 194 -1.84 5.96 0.90
CA THR A 194 -1.91 4.70 0.15
C THR A 194 -1.35 4.98 -1.24
N LEU A 195 -0.16 4.47 -1.51
CA LEU A 195 0.47 4.52 -2.83
C LEU A 195 0.11 3.26 -3.59
N PHE A 196 -0.30 3.41 -4.84
CA PHE A 196 -0.58 2.34 -5.77
C PHE A 196 0.40 2.41 -6.94
N ALA A 197 1.18 1.36 -7.12
CA ALA A 197 2.21 1.25 -8.14
C ALA A 197 1.92 0.07 -9.08
N PRO A 198 1.25 0.31 -10.24
CA PRO A 198 1.08 -0.71 -11.26
C PRO A 198 2.40 -0.98 -11.99
N PHE A 199 2.60 -2.16 -12.57
CA PHE A 199 3.75 -2.47 -13.44
C PHE A 199 3.56 -1.82 -14.82
N ARG A 200 3.58 -0.48 -14.85
CA ARG A 200 3.41 0.36 -16.03
C ARG A 200 4.63 1.28 -16.13
N VAL A 201 5.70 0.73 -16.70
CA VAL A 201 6.92 1.46 -17.04
C VAL A 201 7.05 1.43 -18.56
N GLN A 202 7.24 2.60 -19.18
CA GLN A 202 7.31 2.72 -20.63
C GLN A 202 8.50 3.60 -21.03
N ASP A 203 9.17 3.22 -22.11
CA ASP A 203 10.11 4.09 -22.82
C ASP A 203 9.36 4.77 -23.95
N LEU A 204 9.14 6.09 -23.83
CA LEU A 204 8.38 6.83 -24.85
C LEU A 204 9.22 7.15 -26.08
N SER A 205 10.54 7.11 -25.98
CA SER A 205 11.45 7.38 -27.10
C SER A 205 11.35 6.31 -28.20
N LEU A 206 10.87 5.11 -27.86
CA LEU A 206 10.60 4.03 -28.81
C LEU A 206 9.41 4.32 -29.74
N TYR A 207 8.42 5.08 -29.25
CA TYR A 207 7.21 5.43 -30.01
C TYR A 207 7.38 6.74 -30.75
N ASP A 208 8.05 7.71 -30.12
CA ASP A 208 8.35 9.01 -30.69
C ASP A 208 9.82 9.36 -30.40
N PRO A 209 10.73 9.25 -31.39
CA PRO A 209 12.15 9.52 -31.18
C PRO A 209 12.46 11.00 -30.88
N THR A 210 11.48 11.91 -31.02
CA THR A 210 11.64 13.30 -30.59
C THR A 210 11.48 13.47 -29.07
N VAL A 211 10.89 12.48 -28.40
CA VAL A 211 10.68 12.47 -26.95
C VAL A 211 11.91 11.86 -26.28
N SER A 212 12.68 12.69 -25.58
CA SER A 212 13.87 12.25 -24.80
C SER A 212 13.50 11.68 -23.42
N ILE A 213 12.49 10.83 -23.36
CA ILE A 213 12.03 10.16 -22.13
C ILE A 213 12.29 8.67 -22.27
N GLY A 214 13.36 8.19 -21.65
CA GLY A 214 13.77 6.78 -21.68
C GLY A 214 13.03 5.93 -20.65
N GLU A 215 12.54 6.56 -19.58
CA GLU A 215 11.74 5.88 -18.56
C GLU A 215 10.59 6.78 -18.11
N TRP A 216 9.38 6.25 -18.21
CA TRP A 216 8.16 6.81 -17.64
C TRP A 216 7.47 5.74 -16.79
N ALA A 217 7.66 5.82 -15.48
CA ALA A 217 6.93 5.00 -14.51
C ALA A 217 5.78 5.81 -13.90
N THR A 218 4.58 5.23 -13.82
CA THR A 218 3.42 5.90 -13.20
C THR A 218 2.98 5.23 -11.92
N PHE A 219 2.54 6.03 -10.95
CA PHE A 219 1.92 5.55 -9.72
C PHE A 219 0.99 6.61 -9.14
N ASP A 220 0.02 6.19 -8.34
CA ASP A 220 -1.01 7.06 -7.78
C ASP A 220 -0.95 7.05 -6.25
N VAL A 221 -1.34 8.15 -5.62
CA VAL A 221 -1.35 8.29 -4.16
C VAL A 221 -2.71 8.80 -3.70
N LEU A 222 -3.35 8.03 -2.82
CA LEU A 222 -4.51 8.44 -2.07
C LEU A 222 -4.09 8.94 -0.68
N VAL A 223 -4.38 10.20 -0.40
CA VAL A 223 -4.11 10.87 0.88
C VAL A 223 -5.43 11.05 1.61
N ARG A 224 -5.55 10.46 2.80
CA ARG A 224 -6.73 10.57 3.67
C ARG A 224 -6.33 11.08 5.04
N LYS A 225 -7.20 11.88 5.66
CA LYS A 225 -7.01 12.34 7.04
C LYS A 225 -7.92 11.56 7.97
N THR A 226 -7.38 11.10 9.08
CA THR A 226 -8.13 10.40 10.11
C THR A 226 -8.18 11.21 11.40
N PRO A 227 -9.34 11.24 12.09
CA PRO A 227 -9.49 11.98 13.32
C PRO A 227 -8.56 11.42 14.41
N LEU A 228 -8.01 12.30 15.24
CA LEU A 228 -7.23 11.90 16.40
C LEU A 228 -8.12 11.21 17.43
N GLY A 229 -7.92 9.92 17.57
CA GLY A 229 -8.42 9.17 18.72
C GLY A 229 -9.63 8.31 18.38
N GLY A 230 -9.43 7.00 18.56
CA GLY A 230 -10.48 6.01 18.79
C GLY A 230 -11.27 6.25 20.09
N GLY A 231 -11.60 7.50 20.40
CA GLY A 231 -12.69 7.80 21.30
C GLY A 231 -13.95 7.39 20.56
N ARG A 232 -14.41 6.14 20.80
CA ARG A 232 -15.67 5.56 20.34
C ARG A 232 -16.57 6.65 19.77
N THR A 233 -16.64 6.75 18.45
CA THR A 233 -17.65 7.55 17.78
C THR A 233 -18.94 7.23 18.51
N PRO A 234 -19.60 8.18 19.19
CA PRO A 234 -20.86 7.88 19.83
C PRO A 234 -21.71 7.30 18.72
N ALA A 235 -22.05 6.01 18.83
CA ALA A 235 -22.85 5.31 17.83
C ALA A 235 -23.96 6.27 17.47
N LEU A 236 -24.15 6.57 16.17
CA LEU A 236 -25.20 7.45 15.69
C LEU A 236 -26.52 6.94 16.28
N GLY A 237 -26.85 7.44 17.47
CA GLY A 237 -28.12 7.25 18.12
C GLY A 237 -29.01 8.05 17.23
N GLY A 238 -29.70 7.34 16.33
CA GLY A 238 -30.58 7.94 15.35
C GLY A 238 -31.39 9.01 16.06
N SER A 239 -31.12 10.26 15.70
CA SER A 239 -32.04 11.36 15.95
C SER A 239 -33.25 11.02 15.11
N SER A 240 -34.08 10.11 15.63
CA SER A 240 -35.46 9.97 15.24
C SER A 240 -36.07 11.29 15.66
N LYS A 241 -36.00 12.27 14.75
CA LYS A 241 -36.94 13.38 14.73
C LYS A 241 -38.30 12.73 14.60
N LYS A 242 -38.90 12.38 15.75
CA LYS A 242 -40.33 12.18 15.86
C LYS A 242 -40.93 13.50 15.37
N HIS A 243 -41.40 13.49 14.12
CA HIS A 243 -42.42 14.41 13.66
C HIS A 243 -43.57 14.26 14.65
N ARG A 244 -43.67 15.21 15.58
CA ARG A 244 -44.77 15.34 16.50
C ARG A 244 -45.89 15.96 15.67
N GLU A 245 -46.70 15.11 15.05
CA GLU A 245 -47.99 15.54 14.52
C GLU A 245 -48.78 16.14 15.69
N ALA A 246 -49.24 17.36 15.48
CA ALA A 246 -50.07 18.09 16.41
C ALA A 246 -51.48 17.52 16.37
N SER A 247 -51.79 16.61 17.30
CA SER A 247 -53.16 16.31 17.68
C SER A 247 -53.60 17.30 18.78
N LEU A 248 -54.46 18.23 18.37
CA LEU A 248 -55.32 19.03 19.25
C LEU A 248 -56.33 18.10 19.93
N GLY A 249 -56.41 18.14 21.27
CA GLY A 249 -57.41 17.35 21.99
C GLY A 249 -57.18 17.34 23.50
N THR A 250 -57.69 18.38 24.13
CA THR A 250 -57.95 18.66 25.55
C THR A 250 -58.19 17.44 26.47
N ASP A 251 -57.50 17.40 27.62
CA ASP A 251 -58.19 17.36 28.93
C ASP A 251 -57.23 17.65 30.11
N PRO A 252 -57.73 18.25 31.21
CA PRO A 252 -56.92 18.67 32.33
C PRO A 252 -56.93 17.65 33.48
N ASN A 253 -55.93 17.79 34.35
CA ASN A 253 -56.04 17.82 35.81
C ASN A 253 -55.19 16.79 36.59
N VAL A 254 -54.75 17.29 37.75
CA VAL A 254 -54.25 16.61 38.96
C VAL A 254 -52.74 16.33 39.06
N ASN A 255 -52.07 17.35 39.61
CA ASN A 255 -51.14 17.30 40.75
C ASN A 255 -50.60 15.93 41.20
N HIS A 256 -49.28 15.78 41.20
CA HIS A 256 -48.56 15.30 42.38
C HIS A 256 -47.14 15.89 42.42
N ALA A 257 -46.88 16.61 43.49
CA ALA A 257 -45.55 16.98 43.94
C ALA A 257 -44.84 15.74 44.47
N GLU A 258 -43.55 15.58 44.17
CA GLU A 258 -42.57 15.07 45.12
C GLU A 258 -41.14 15.32 44.66
N GLY A 259 -40.33 15.76 45.62
CA GLY A 259 -39.02 16.35 45.40
C GLY A 259 -37.97 15.34 44.93
N THR A 260 -37.08 15.82 44.07
CA THR A 260 -35.81 15.16 43.79
C THR A 260 -34.68 16.15 44.00
N THR A 261 -33.74 15.71 44.82
CA THR A 261 -32.63 16.46 45.36
C THR A 261 -31.66 16.89 44.28
N LEU A 262 -31.50 18.21 44.18
CA LEU A 262 -30.53 18.90 43.34
C LEU A 262 -29.11 18.61 43.86
N ARG A 263 -28.53 17.46 43.47
CA ARG A 263 -27.08 17.23 43.64
C ARG A 263 -26.36 17.97 42.53
N ASP A 264 -25.84 19.13 42.92
CA ASP A 264 -24.98 20.03 42.17
C ASP A 264 -23.65 19.33 41.82
N ARG A 265 -23.70 18.43 40.83
CA ARG A 265 -22.55 17.74 40.29
C ARG A 265 -21.91 18.72 39.32
N LYS A 266 -20.95 19.52 39.83
CA LYS A 266 -19.99 20.29 39.02
C LYS A 266 -19.26 19.33 38.09
N GLN A 267 -19.89 18.99 36.97
CA GLN A 267 -19.23 18.39 35.82
C GLN A 267 -18.23 19.44 35.37
N GLY A 268 -16.95 19.20 35.71
CA GLY A 268 -15.87 19.95 35.12
C GLY A 268 -16.04 19.85 33.61
N MET A 269 -16.45 20.95 32.98
CA MET A 269 -16.44 21.07 31.54
C MET A 269 -14.98 20.92 31.14
N HIS A 270 -14.58 19.70 30.81
CA HIS A 270 -13.35 19.49 30.08
C HIS A 270 -13.45 20.39 28.86
N PRO A 271 -12.46 21.27 28.62
CA PRO A 271 -12.45 22.12 27.46
C PRO A 271 -12.52 21.21 26.24
N CYS A 272 -13.73 21.10 25.68
CA CYS A 272 -14.01 20.27 24.54
C CYS A 272 -13.13 20.84 23.45
N ARG A 273 -12.09 20.10 23.05
CA ARG A 273 -11.16 20.50 22.00
C ARG A 273 -12.01 20.82 20.79
N ARG A 274 -12.18 22.11 20.49
CA ARG A 274 -12.93 22.55 19.32
C ARG A 274 -12.11 22.10 18.12
N SER A 275 -12.48 20.95 17.56
CA SER A 275 -12.08 20.60 16.21
C SER A 275 -12.43 21.79 15.32
N LEU A 276 -11.47 22.24 14.50
CA LEU A 276 -11.74 23.27 13.53
C LEU A 276 -12.87 22.75 12.64
N MET A 277 -13.99 23.47 12.51
CA MET A 277 -15.16 22.96 11.80
C MET A 277 -14.85 22.47 10.38
N SER A 278 -13.81 23.02 9.75
CA SER A 278 -13.29 22.56 8.45
C SER A 278 -12.69 21.15 8.48
N GLN A 279 -12.03 20.72 9.56
CA GLN A 279 -11.51 19.37 9.70
C GLN A 279 -12.61 18.34 9.90
N GLN A 280 -13.64 18.71 10.66
CA GLN A 280 -14.80 17.84 10.84
C GLN A 280 -15.46 17.51 9.50
N ARG A 281 -15.62 18.52 8.63
CA ARG A 281 -16.15 18.32 7.28
C ARG A 281 -15.32 17.33 6.45
N VAL A 282 -13.99 17.41 6.50
CA VAL A 282 -13.10 16.46 5.81
C VAL A 282 -13.37 15.03 6.25
N TRP A 283 -13.62 14.80 7.54
CA TRP A 283 -13.92 13.46 8.06
C TRP A 283 -15.34 13.00 7.75
N ASP A 284 -16.32 13.89 7.91
CA ASP A 284 -17.73 13.59 7.68
C ASP A 284 -18.00 13.28 6.19
N GLU A 285 -17.40 14.06 5.28
CA GLU A 285 -17.50 13.87 3.84
C GLU A 285 -16.45 12.89 3.28
N ARG A 286 -15.53 12.42 4.13
CA ARG A 286 -14.41 11.53 3.78
C ARG A 286 -13.61 12.06 2.60
N GLU A 287 -13.31 13.35 2.65
CA GLU A 287 -12.54 14.01 1.61
C GLU A 287 -11.13 13.41 1.57
N GLY A 288 -10.73 12.96 0.38
CA GLY A 288 -9.40 12.44 0.08
C GLY A 288 -8.79 13.21 -1.07
N MET A 289 -7.47 13.35 -1.04
CA MET A 289 -6.71 13.90 -2.16
C MET A 289 -6.09 12.75 -2.94
N TRP A 290 -6.41 12.66 -4.23
CA TRP A 290 -5.86 11.70 -5.17
C TRP A 290 -4.82 12.38 -6.04
N VAL A 291 -3.57 12.00 -5.87
CA VAL A 291 -2.42 12.57 -6.58
C VAL A 291 -1.90 11.55 -7.58
N ARG A 292 -1.95 11.88 -8.87
CA ARG A 292 -1.33 11.07 -9.92
C ARG A 292 0.12 11.51 -10.09
N LEU A 293 1.06 10.59 -10.00
CA LEU A 293 2.49 10.86 -10.06
C LEU A 293 3.14 10.09 -11.22
N ALA A 294 4.29 10.56 -11.65
CA ALA A 294 5.19 9.84 -12.53
C ALA A 294 6.64 10.06 -12.11
N PHE A 295 7.48 9.06 -12.36
CA PHE A 295 8.93 9.18 -12.28
C PHE A 295 9.46 9.12 -13.71
N VAL A 296 10.01 10.25 -14.18
CA VAL A 296 10.42 10.47 -15.56
C VAL A 296 11.91 10.73 -15.58
N ASN A 297 12.71 9.80 -16.11
CA ASN A 297 14.18 9.88 -16.09
C ASN A 297 14.75 10.27 -14.70
N SER A 298 14.31 9.57 -13.65
CA SER A 298 14.66 9.85 -12.25
C SER A 298 14.11 11.16 -11.64
N GLU A 299 13.18 11.83 -12.31
CA GLU A 299 12.53 13.05 -11.83
C GLU A 299 11.07 12.77 -11.44
N LEU A 300 10.69 13.10 -10.20
CA LEU A 300 9.30 13.00 -9.74
C LEU A 300 8.48 14.15 -10.30
N ARG A 301 7.42 13.82 -11.03
CA ARG A 301 6.48 14.78 -11.65
C ARG A 301 5.05 14.50 -11.22
N ILE A 302 4.30 15.57 -11.00
CA ILE A 302 2.86 15.48 -10.72
C ILE A 302 2.12 15.46 -12.06
N ARG A 303 1.19 14.52 -12.23
CA ARG A 303 0.33 14.40 -13.42
C ARG A 303 -1.05 15.02 -13.21
N GLY A 304 -1.55 15.00 -11.98
CA GLY A 304 -2.85 15.58 -11.65
C GLY A 304 -3.16 15.47 -10.16
N VAL A 305 -4.00 16.38 -9.67
CA VAL A 305 -4.46 16.41 -8.27
C VAL A 305 -5.97 16.52 -8.27
N GLN A 306 -6.63 15.48 -7.76
CA GLN A 306 -8.08 15.38 -7.66
C GLN A 306 -8.51 15.36 -6.20
N PHE A 307 -9.66 15.94 -5.89
CA PHE A 307 -10.28 15.83 -4.58
C PHE A 307 -11.53 14.96 -4.70
N LEU A 308 -11.52 13.83 -4.00
CA LEU A 308 -12.59 12.84 -4.01
C LEU A 308 -13.32 12.88 -2.68
N SER A 309 -14.62 12.64 -2.67
CA SER A 309 -15.41 12.60 -1.44
C SER A 309 -16.64 11.72 -1.58
N ALA A 310 -17.19 11.29 -0.45
CA ALA A 310 -18.46 10.56 -0.41
C ALA A 310 -19.63 11.41 -0.93
N ARG A 311 -19.50 12.75 -0.91
CA ARG A 311 -20.48 13.67 -1.51
C ARG A 311 -20.39 13.66 -3.03
N LEU A 312 -19.19 13.65 -3.59
CA LEU A 312 -18.98 13.54 -5.03
C LEU A 312 -19.49 12.21 -5.58
N ALA A 313 -19.19 11.10 -4.90
CA ALA A 313 -19.73 9.78 -5.26
C ALA A 313 -21.27 9.80 -5.35
N ARG A 314 -21.94 10.31 -4.30
CA ARG A 314 -23.40 10.44 -4.29
C ARG A 314 -23.92 11.37 -5.39
N ALA A 315 -23.22 12.48 -5.66
CA ALA A 315 -23.62 13.38 -6.75
C ALA A 315 -23.55 12.67 -8.11
N LEU A 316 -22.53 11.84 -8.35
CA LEU A 316 -22.44 11.02 -9.56
C LEU A 316 -23.51 9.91 -9.62
N GLU A 317 -23.88 9.33 -8.48
CA GLU A 317 -24.91 8.29 -8.39
C GLU A 317 -26.34 8.83 -8.54
N GLU A 318 -26.62 10.03 -8.04
CA GLU A 318 -28.00 10.51 -7.86
C GLU A 318 -28.33 11.75 -8.70
N PHE A 319 -27.38 12.64 -8.99
CA PHE A 319 -27.70 14.02 -9.43
C PHE A 319 -26.84 14.57 -10.57
N ALA A 320 -25.98 13.79 -11.21
CA ALA A 320 -25.08 14.29 -12.26
C ALA A 320 -25.82 14.79 -13.52
N VAL A 321 -26.99 14.22 -13.84
CA VAL A 321 -27.76 14.53 -15.05
C VAL A 321 -29.21 14.85 -14.69
N PHE A 322 -29.53 16.15 -14.57
CA PHE A 322 -30.90 16.66 -14.37
C PHE A 322 -31.72 15.95 -13.26
N GLY A 323 -31.09 15.64 -12.12
CA GLY A 323 -31.76 14.94 -11.01
C GLY A 323 -31.69 13.41 -11.08
N HIS A 324 -30.93 12.87 -12.04
CA HIS A 324 -30.54 11.47 -12.12
C HIS A 324 -29.02 11.34 -12.02
N GLY A 325 -28.53 10.15 -11.68
CA GLY A 325 -27.10 9.85 -11.73
C GLY A 325 -26.54 9.81 -13.15
N ASP A 326 -25.21 9.81 -13.24
CA ASP A 326 -24.51 9.63 -14.49
C ASP A 326 -24.70 8.17 -14.97
N PRO A 327 -25.24 7.94 -16.17
CA PRO A 327 -25.56 6.59 -16.63
C PRO A 327 -24.31 5.71 -16.79
N PHE A 328 -23.16 6.29 -17.15
CA PHE A 328 -21.91 5.55 -17.25
C PHE A 328 -21.37 5.19 -15.85
N PHE A 329 -21.42 6.12 -14.90
CA PHE A 329 -21.02 5.84 -13.52
C PHE A 329 -21.85 4.73 -12.90
N ILE A 330 -23.17 4.74 -13.08
CA ILE A 330 -24.09 3.71 -12.56
C ILE A 330 -23.75 2.33 -13.16
N GLU A 331 -23.46 2.27 -14.46
CA GLU A 331 -23.09 1.01 -15.11
C GLU A 331 -21.73 0.49 -14.61
N LEU A 332 -20.74 1.37 -14.46
CA LEU A 332 -19.45 1.02 -13.85
C LEU A 332 -19.63 0.50 -12.42
N LEU A 333 -20.51 1.11 -11.65
CA LEU A 333 -20.82 0.69 -10.29
C LEU A 333 -21.48 -0.69 -10.25
N ARG A 334 -22.39 -0.97 -11.19
CA ARG A 334 -23.01 -2.29 -11.33
C ARG A 334 -21.96 -3.37 -11.63
N GLN A 335 -21.05 -3.10 -12.57
CA GLN A 335 -19.96 -4.01 -12.92
C GLN A 335 -18.99 -4.21 -11.76
N PHE A 336 -18.63 -3.13 -11.07
CA PHE A 336 -17.77 -3.16 -9.89
C PHE A 336 -18.34 -4.08 -8.81
N ASN A 337 -19.63 -3.92 -8.48
CA ASN A 337 -20.30 -4.77 -7.49
C ASN A 337 -20.34 -6.25 -7.93
N ALA A 338 -20.58 -6.52 -9.22
CA ALA A 338 -20.56 -7.88 -9.75
C ALA A 338 -19.17 -8.55 -9.64
N LEU A 339 -18.08 -7.77 -9.77
CA LEU A 339 -16.71 -8.27 -9.61
C LEU A 339 -16.33 -8.50 -8.14
N GLN A 340 -16.80 -7.66 -7.21
CA GLN A 340 -16.52 -7.82 -5.78
C GLN A 340 -17.06 -9.15 -5.23
N ILE A 341 -18.29 -9.53 -5.63
CA ILE A 341 -18.92 -10.80 -5.23
C ILE A 341 -18.01 -12.00 -5.59
N ARG A 342 -17.46 -12.00 -6.81
CA ARG A 342 -16.57 -13.08 -7.26
C ARG A 342 -15.27 -13.15 -6.47
N ARG A 343 -14.78 -12.03 -5.94
CA ARG A 343 -13.53 -11.98 -5.18
C ARG A 343 -13.68 -12.57 -3.78
N GLU A 344 -14.85 -12.41 -3.16
CA GLU A 344 -15.19 -13.01 -1.87
C GLU A 344 -15.51 -14.52 -2.02
N ASP A 345 -16.13 -14.89 -3.15
CA ASP A 345 -16.56 -16.26 -3.43
C ASP A 345 -15.47 -17.19 -3.97
N PHE A 346 -14.30 -16.69 -4.35
CA PHE A 346 -13.15 -17.58 -4.53
C PHE A 346 -12.72 -18.00 -3.12
N PRO A 347 -13.04 -19.24 -2.66
CA PRO A 347 -12.51 -19.69 -1.39
C PRO A 347 -11.00 -19.64 -1.56
N ARG A 348 -10.33 -18.67 -0.91
CA ARG A 348 -8.89 -18.79 -0.64
C ARG A 348 -8.78 -20.18 -0.06
N GLY A 349 -8.23 -21.08 -0.86
CA GLY A 349 -8.27 -22.49 -0.59
C GLY A 349 -7.49 -22.74 0.69
N LYS A 350 -8.16 -22.64 1.83
CA LYS A 350 -7.95 -23.50 2.97
C LYS A 350 -8.36 -24.88 2.52
N GLY A 351 -7.67 -25.40 1.49
CA GLY A 351 -7.66 -26.79 1.18
C GLY A 351 -7.12 -27.42 2.44
N THR A 352 -8.03 -27.99 3.22
CA THR A 352 -7.73 -28.93 4.29
C THR A 352 -7.15 -30.18 3.64
N LEU A 353 -6.00 -30.03 2.96
CA LEU A 353 -5.14 -31.14 2.62
C LEU A 353 -4.70 -31.69 3.98
N ARG A 354 -5.36 -32.77 4.39
CA ARG A 354 -4.91 -33.65 5.46
C ARG A 354 -3.52 -34.17 5.07
N SER A 355 -2.47 -33.38 5.30
CA SER A 355 -1.09 -33.85 5.22
C SER A 355 -0.68 -34.32 6.61
N SER A 356 -0.97 -35.60 6.88
CA SER A 356 -0.16 -36.36 7.83
C SER A 356 1.24 -36.48 7.24
N GLY A 357 2.14 -35.58 7.60
CA GLY A 357 3.53 -35.64 7.17
C GLY A 357 4.13 -34.28 6.87
N ARG A 358 4.59 -33.59 7.92
CA ARG A 358 5.74 -32.66 7.96
C ARG A 358 6.07 -31.99 6.62
N ARG A 359 5.13 -31.25 6.04
CA ARG A 359 5.45 -30.30 4.97
C ARG A 359 5.86 -28.99 5.63
N GLN A 360 7.09 -28.57 5.35
CA GLN A 360 7.55 -27.23 5.64
C GLN A 360 6.55 -26.26 5.03
N ASN A 361 6.00 -25.37 5.87
CA ASN A 361 5.15 -24.27 5.46
C ASN A 361 5.97 -23.39 4.50
N MET A 362 5.87 -23.61 3.20
CA MET A 362 6.10 -22.52 2.24
C MET A 362 4.92 -21.58 2.43
N GLY A 363 5.10 -20.64 3.35
CA GLY A 363 4.10 -19.64 3.69
C GLY A 363 3.74 -18.86 2.44
N GLU A 364 2.45 -18.55 2.28
CA GLU A 364 2.08 -17.37 1.50
C GLU A 364 3.00 -16.24 1.93
N ALA A 365 3.70 -15.65 0.96
CA ALA A 365 4.34 -14.36 1.07
C ALA A 365 3.44 -13.42 1.86
N GLY A 366 3.73 -13.27 3.15
CA GLY A 366 2.83 -12.62 4.09
C GLY A 366 2.81 -11.12 3.83
N VAL A 367 1.70 -10.46 4.19
CA VAL A 367 1.67 -9.00 4.34
C VAL A 367 2.90 -8.58 5.15
N GLY A 368 3.75 -7.73 4.58
CA GLY A 368 4.99 -7.25 5.20
C GLY A 368 6.28 -8.00 4.82
N GLU A 369 6.24 -8.93 3.85
CA GLU A 369 7.46 -9.60 3.34
C GLU A 369 8.45 -8.64 2.67
N TYR A 370 8.02 -7.44 2.27
CA TYR A 370 8.87 -6.42 1.65
C TYR A 370 9.04 -5.18 2.52
N ASP A 371 8.56 -5.20 3.78
CA ASP A 371 8.68 -4.06 4.69
C ASP A 371 10.13 -3.81 5.10
N ALA A 372 10.42 -2.57 5.52
CA ALA A 372 11.72 -2.21 6.07
C ALA A 372 12.08 -3.15 7.24
N PRO A 373 13.33 -3.67 7.33
CA PRO A 373 13.72 -4.61 8.38
C PRO A 373 13.44 -4.10 9.79
N ILE A 374 13.61 -2.79 10.02
CA ILE A 374 13.35 -2.15 11.32
C ILE A 374 11.86 -2.17 11.68
N ASP A 375 10.97 -2.00 10.70
CA ASP A 375 9.53 -1.96 10.94
C ASP A 375 8.99 -3.37 11.17
N ARG A 376 9.51 -4.38 10.47
CA ARG A 376 9.23 -5.80 10.79
C ARG A 376 9.69 -6.19 12.19
N PHE A 377 10.83 -5.67 12.62
CA PHE A 377 11.33 -5.92 13.98
C PHE A 377 10.42 -5.27 15.01
N ARG A 378 10.02 -4.01 14.80
CA ARG A 378 9.06 -3.30 15.67
C ARG A 378 7.72 -4.00 15.73
N GLN A 379 7.19 -4.44 14.58
CA GLN A 379 5.94 -5.19 14.51
C GLN A 379 6.03 -6.49 15.31
N ARG A 380 7.11 -7.27 15.14
CA ARG A 380 7.33 -8.49 15.94
C ARG A 380 7.43 -8.19 17.43
N GLN A 381 8.07 -7.09 17.83
CA GLN A 381 8.09 -6.67 19.24
C GLN A 381 6.70 -6.29 19.76
N GLN A 382 5.89 -5.60 18.96
CA GLN A 382 4.50 -5.27 19.31
C GLN A 382 3.66 -6.54 19.46
N GLU A 383 3.78 -7.50 18.54
CA GLU A 383 3.11 -8.80 18.61
C GLU A 383 3.51 -9.59 19.87
N LEU A 384 4.81 -9.58 20.22
CA LEU A 384 5.32 -10.22 21.44
C LEU A 384 4.88 -9.51 22.73
N SER A 385 4.64 -8.20 22.69
CA SER A 385 4.21 -7.44 23.85
C SER A 385 2.77 -7.73 24.29
N GLY A 386 2.03 -8.56 23.53
CA GLY A 386 0.73 -9.10 23.95
C GLY A 386 -0.37 -8.06 24.10
N SER A 387 -0.17 -6.83 23.61
CA SER A 387 -1.24 -5.83 23.56
C SER A 387 -2.26 -6.26 22.50
N ASN A 388 -3.28 -7.02 22.90
CA ASN A 388 -4.40 -7.44 22.05
C ASN A 388 -5.17 -6.27 21.41
N GLU A 389 -4.89 -5.02 21.80
CA GLU A 389 -5.41 -3.82 21.13
C GLU A 389 -4.69 -3.49 19.81
N GLY A 390 -3.56 -4.14 19.51
CA GLY A 390 -2.75 -3.86 18.31
C GLY A 390 -3.07 -4.71 17.07
N THR A 391 -3.69 -5.89 17.23
CA THR A 391 -3.88 -6.85 16.13
C THR A 391 -4.98 -6.43 15.14
N ALA A 392 -5.85 -5.48 15.51
CA ALA A 392 -6.89 -4.95 14.63
C ALA A 392 -6.36 -3.93 13.60
N ASN A 393 -5.12 -3.44 13.74
CA ASN A 393 -4.54 -2.50 12.79
C ASN A 393 -3.77 -3.17 11.64
N THR A 394 -3.45 -4.46 11.76
CA THR A 394 -2.57 -5.16 10.80
C THR A 394 -3.27 -5.65 9.53
N SER A 395 -4.60 -5.59 9.47
CA SER A 395 -5.34 -5.73 8.21
C SER A 395 -5.28 -4.42 7.41
N TYR A 396 -4.07 -4.01 7.00
CA TYR A 396 -3.76 -2.73 6.36
C TYR A 396 -4.46 -2.50 5.01
N LEU A 397 -4.98 -3.54 4.36
CA LEU A 397 -5.81 -3.41 3.16
C LEU A 397 -7.28 -3.10 3.46
N SER A 398 -7.73 -3.49 4.65
CA SER A 398 -9.08 -3.23 5.15
C SER A 398 -9.00 -2.05 6.10
N SER A 399 -8.62 -0.87 5.58
CA SER A 399 -8.81 0.37 6.34
C SER A 399 -10.23 0.33 6.92
N PRO A 400 -10.46 0.59 8.23
CA PRO A 400 -11.79 0.53 8.82
C PRO A 400 -12.79 1.45 8.10
N PHE A 401 -12.29 2.44 7.36
CA PHE A 401 -13.07 3.30 6.47
C PHE A 401 -13.63 2.57 5.24
N SER A 402 -12.94 1.56 4.71
CA SER A 402 -13.38 0.79 3.54
C SER A 402 -14.69 0.05 3.79
N LEU A 403 -14.95 -0.42 5.02
CA LEU A 403 -16.19 -1.10 5.37
C LEU A 403 -17.39 -0.15 5.46
N LEU A 404 -17.14 1.11 5.76
CA LEU A 404 -18.20 2.12 5.90
C LEU A 404 -18.39 2.95 4.62
N ALA A 405 -17.55 2.75 3.60
CA ALA A 405 -17.58 3.53 2.36
C ALA A 405 -18.76 3.05 1.48
N SER A 406 -19.47 3.99 0.86
CA SER A 406 -20.50 3.62 -0.11
C SER A 406 -19.86 2.92 -1.32
N PRO A 407 -20.59 2.06 -2.05
CA PRO A 407 -20.08 1.43 -3.26
C PRO A 407 -19.48 2.42 -4.26
N GLY A 408 -20.12 3.58 -4.52
CA GLY A 408 -19.54 4.60 -5.39
C GLY A 408 -18.28 5.27 -4.85
N GLU A 409 -18.20 5.48 -3.53
CA GLU A 409 -16.97 6.00 -2.91
C GLU A 409 -15.82 4.98 -3.09
N ARG A 410 -16.12 3.68 -2.90
CA ARG A 410 -15.16 2.60 -3.16
C ARG A 410 -14.73 2.59 -4.62
N LEU A 411 -15.66 2.67 -5.57
CA LEU A 411 -15.35 2.74 -7.00
C LEU A 411 -14.44 3.94 -7.34
N LEU A 412 -14.74 5.13 -6.83
CA LEU A 412 -13.91 6.33 -7.07
C LEU A 412 -12.51 6.21 -6.46
N THR A 413 -12.36 5.49 -5.35
CA THR A 413 -11.07 5.30 -4.67
C THR A 413 -10.38 3.99 -5.04
N GLU A 414 -10.97 3.18 -5.91
CA GLU A 414 -10.41 1.91 -6.35
C GLU A 414 -9.24 2.16 -7.32
N CYS A 415 -8.04 1.73 -6.93
CA CYS A 415 -6.82 1.95 -7.73
C CYS A 415 -6.58 0.85 -8.77
N TRP A 416 -7.11 -0.35 -8.56
CA TRP A 416 -6.65 -1.58 -9.24
C TRP A 416 -7.36 -1.85 -10.57
N ASN A 417 -8.46 -1.17 -10.87
CA ASN A 417 -9.26 -1.45 -12.04
C ASN A 417 -9.43 -0.24 -12.95
N TYR A 418 -9.52 -0.53 -14.25
CA TYR A 418 -9.85 0.45 -15.27
C TYR A 418 -11.17 1.17 -14.97
N THR A 419 -12.12 0.50 -14.32
CA THR A 419 -13.41 1.12 -13.94
C THR A 419 -13.24 2.29 -12.98
N GLY A 420 -12.30 2.21 -12.02
CA GLY A 420 -12.00 3.31 -11.11
C GLY A 420 -11.33 4.49 -11.83
N ASP A 421 -10.43 4.21 -12.78
CA ASP A 421 -9.80 5.23 -13.61
C ASP A 421 -10.84 6.00 -14.43
N VAL A 422 -11.75 5.28 -15.10
CA VAL A 422 -12.84 5.89 -15.87
C VAL A 422 -13.81 6.63 -14.97
N ALA A 423 -14.20 6.05 -13.83
CA ALA A 423 -15.08 6.70 -12.87
C ALA A 423 -14.50 8.05 -12.39
N ARG A 424 -13.18 8.10 -12.14
CA ARG A 424 -12.47 9.34 -11.80
C ARG A 424 -12.45 10.37 -12.94
N THR A 425 -12.55 9.97 -14.21
CA THR A 425 -12.65 10.94 -15.33
C THR A 425 -13.99 11.66 -15.41
N LEU A 426 -15.03 11.15 -14.74
CA LEU A 426 -16.33 11.82 -14.63
C LEU A 426 -16.31 12.93 -13.56
N ALA A 427 -15.30 12.93 -12.68
CA ALA A 427 -15.06 13.99 -11.73
C ALA A 427 -14.15 15.09 -12.32
N TYR A 428 -14.11 16.25 -11.66
CA TYR A 428 -13.13 17.28 -12.00
C TYR A 428 -11.71 16.74 -11.82
N GLY A 429 -10.95 16.71 -12.92
CA GLY A 429 -9.61 16.11 -12.98
C GLY A 429 -8.52 16.88 -12.23
N GLY A 430 -8.85 18.06 -11.69
CA GLY A 430 -7.86 19.05 -11.26
C GLY A 430 -7.47 20.00 -12.40
N PRO A 431 -6.85 21.14 -12.07
CA PRO A 431 -6.32 22.04 -13.09
C PRO A 431 -5.11 21.42 -13.78
N TYR A 432 -4.86 21.81 -15.04
CA TYR A 432 -3.60 21.48 -15.71
C TYR A 432 -2.45 22.17 -14.98
N LEU A 433 -1.46 21.39 -14.52
CA LEU A 433 -0.40 21.91 -13.66
C LEU A 433 0.52 22.91 -14.37
N THR A 434 0.60 22.83 -15.69
CA THR A 434 1.34 23.78 -16.54
C THR A 434 0.67 25.16 -16.62
N GLU A 435 -0.62 25.25 -16.27
CA GLU A 435 -1.37 26.52 -16.23
C GLU A 435 -1.38 27.15 -14.84
N LEU A 436 -0.89 26.43 -13.81
CA LEU A 436 -0.74 26.98 -12.47
C LEU A 436 0.42 27.95 -12.40
N SER A 437 0.34 28.90 -11.46
CA SER A 437 1.48 29.76 -11.16
C SER A 437 2.66 28.93 -10.64
N LYS A 438 3.87 29.40 -10.92
CA LYS A 438 5.09 28.73 -10.47
C LYS A 438 5.11 28.55 -8.95
N GLU A 439 4.68 29.56 -8.21
CA GLU A 439 4.65 29.51 -6.73
C GLU A 439 3.73 28.40 -6.22
N LEU A 440 2.56 28.23 -6.84
CA LEU A 440 1.62 27.17 -6.44
C LEU A 440 2.15 25.78 -6.82
N ASN A 441 2.79 25.64 -7.99
CA ASN A 441 3.41 24.39 -8.40
C ASN A 441 4.55 23.99 -7.44
N ASP A 442 5.47 24.92 -7.14
CA ASP A 442 6.57 24.71 -6.20
C ASP A 442 6.04 24.39 -4.79
N ALA A 443 4.98 25.05 -4.35
CA ALA A 443 4.34 24.77 -3.06
C ALA A 443 3.68 23.39 -3.01
N LEU A 444 3.02 22.95 -4.10
CA LEU A 444 2.43 21.62 -4.20
C LEU A 444 3.50 20.53 -4.18
N LEU A 445 4.58 20.71 -4.94
CA LEU A 445 5.70 19.79 -4.97
C LEU A 445 6.38 19.70 -3.60
N THR A 446 6.62 20.86 -2.96
CA THR A 446 7.15 20.93 -1.59
C THR A 446 6.24 20.20 -0.60
N TYR A 447 4.93 20.39 -0.70
CA TYR A 447 3.97 19.71 0.16
C TYR A 447 4.03 18.18 -0.02
N ILE A 448 4.05 17.69 -1.26
CA ILE A 448 4.13 16.25 -1.56
C ILE A 448 5.45 15.65 -1.06
N MET A 449 6.57 16.30 -1.38
CA MET A 449 7.90 15.78 -1.04
C MET A 449 8.23 15.90 0.45
N VAL A 450 7.96 17.06 1.05
CA VAL A 450 8.40 17.37 2.42
C VAL A 450 7.33 17.02 3.45
N ASN A 451 6.07 17.42 3.21
CA ASN A 451 5.01 17.21 4.20
C ASN A 451 4.38 15.81 4.11
N LEU A 452 4.20 15.27 2.91
CA LEU A 452 3.70 13.90 2.73
C LEU A 452 4.82 12.85 2.64
N GLN A 453 6.09 13.26 2.61
CA GLN A 453 7.26 12.37 2.53
C GLN A 453 7.26 11.48 1.28
N ILE A 454 6.65 11.95 0.19
CA ILE A 454 6.68 11.29 -1.12
C ILE A 454 7.79 11.96 -1.92
N ASN A 455 9.03 11.61 -1.58
CA ASN A 455 10.25 12.22 -2.13
C ASN A 455 10.83 11.38 -3.29
N HIS A 456 11.95 11.85 -3.87
CA HIS A 456 12.63 11.13 -4.96
C HIS A 456 13.10 9.73 -4.55
N GLN A 457 13.53 9.54 -3.30
CA GLN A 457 13.97 8.24 -2.82
C GLN A 457 12.81 7.21 -2.83
N LEU A 458 11.61 7.63 -2.42
CA LEU A 458 10.43 6.76 -2.51
C LEU A 458 10.07 6.48 -3.97
N ALA A 459 10.13 7.48 -4.85
CA ALA A 459 9.81 7.31 -6.26
C ALA A 459 10.79 6.36 -6.97
N GLU A 460 12.09 6.49 -6.68
CA GLU A 460 13.13 5.59 -7.17
C GLU A 460 12.92 4.16 -6.63
N TYR A 461 12.62 4.03 -5.34
CA TYR A 461 12.25 2.75 -4.74
C TYR A 461 11.06 2.10 -5.45
N VAL A 462 10.03 2.89 -5.80
CA VAL A 462 8.86 2.37 -6.54
C VAL A 462 9.29 1.79 -7.88
N CYS A 463 10.15 2.47 -8.64
CA CYS A 463 10.68 1.96 -9.91
C CYS A 463 11.49 0.67 -9.73
N GLN A 464 12.39 0.63 -8.74
CA GLN A 464 13.18 -0.56 -8.44
C GLN A 464 12.29 -1.74 -8.03
N MET A 465 11.26 -1.48 -7.23
CA MET A 465 10.33 -2.51 -6.75
C MET A 465 9.36 -2.97 -7.84
N GLN A 466 8.96 -2.10 -8.78
CA GLN A 466 8.23 -2.50 -9.99
C GLN A 466 9.03 -3.54 -10.78
N PHE A 467 10.32 -3.27 -11.04
CA PHE A 467 11.19 -4.21 -11.74
C PHE A 467 11.40 -5.53 -10.99
N PHE A 468 11.68 -5.46 -9.68
CA PHE A 468 11.90 -6.63 -8.84
C PHE A 468 10.66 -7.54 -8.81
N LEU A 469 9.47 -6.98 -8.58
CA LEU A 469 8.24 -7.77 -8.49
C LEU A 469 7.75 -8.26 -9.85
N GLU A 470 8.05 -7.55 -10.94
CA GLU A 470 7.80 -8.04 -12.30
C GLU A 470 8.61 -9.32 -12.59
N GLN A 471 9.87 -9.37 -12.14
CA GLN A 471 10.69 -10.59 -12.23
C GLN A 471 10.14 -11.74 -11.37
N GLU A 472 9.67 -11.46 -10.16
CA GLU A 472 9.00 -12.47 -9.31
C GLU A 472 7.71 -13.00 -9.96
N GLU A 473 6.91 -12.13 -10.59
CA GLU A 473 5.72 -12.53 -11.33
C GLU A 473 6.05 -13.33 -12.59
N TYR A 474 7.16 -13.03 -13.26
CA TYR A 474 7.67 -13.83 -14.37
C TYR A 474 8.04 -15.25 -13.92
N MET A 475 8.75 -15.39 -12.79
CA MET A 475 9.04 -16.69 -12.19
C MET A 475 7.77 -17.44 -11.79
N GLY A 476 6.79 -16.74 -11.20
CA GLY A 476 5.47 -17.29 -10.91
C GLY A 476 4.72 -17.75 -12.16
N TRP A 477 4.83 -17.01 -13.27
CA TRP A 477 4.27 -17.36 -14.56
C TRP A 477 4.90 -18.62 -15.15
N LEU A 478 6.23 -18.73 -15.15
CA LEU A 478 6.94 -19.94 -15.55
C LEU A 478 6.51 -21.16 -14.71
N ALA A 479 6.39 -21.01 -13.38
CA ALA A 479 5.91 -22.08 -12.52
C ALA A 479 4.49 -22.56 -12.89
N ARG A 480 3.56 -21.65 -13.23
CA ARG A 480 2.22 -22.00 -13.70
C ARG A 480 2.25 -22.79 -15.01
N TRP A 481 3.12 -22.39 -15.95
CA TRP A 481 3.32 -23.14 -17.20
C TRP A 481 3.85 -24.55 -16.96
N GLN A 482 4.78 -24.71 -16.01
CA GLN A 482 5.28 -26.02 -15.62
C GLN A 482 4.14 -26.92 -15.08
N VAL A 483 3.32 -26.39 -14.16
CA VAL A 483 2.18 -27.13 -13.59
C VAL A 483 1.17 -27.51 -14.67
N MET A 484 0.89 -26.62 -15.62
CA MET A 484 0.01 -26.92 -16.74
C MET A 484 0.57 -28.04 -17.61
N ALA A 485 1.85 -27.97 -17.99
CA ALA A 485 2.52 -28.99 -18.79
C ALA A 485 2.51 -30.35 -18.09
N GLU A 486 2.78 -30.39 -16.77
CA GLU A 486 2.69 -31.61 -15.98
C GLU A 486 1.27 -32.18 -15.92
N THR A 487 0.27 -31.31 -15.81
CA THR A 487 -1.14 -31.73 -15.77
C THR A 487 -1.54 -32.35 -17.11
N LEU A 488 -1.13 -31.76 -18.23
CA LEU A 488 -1.36 -32.31 -19.57
C LEU A 488 -0.66 -33.65 -19.78
N GLN A 489 0.55 -33.83 -19.23
CA GLN A 489 1.25 -35.13 -19.29
C GLN A 489 0.58 -36.23 -18.47
N ARG A 490 -0.01 -35.87 -17.32
CA ARG A 490 -0.70 -36.82 -16.43
C ARG A 490 -2.13 -37.12 -16.88
N ALA A 491 -2.72 -36.24 -17.68
CA ALA A 491 -4.06 -36.45 -18.21
C ALA A 491 -4.11 -37.82 -18.89
N PRO A 492 -5.08 -38.70 -18.55
CA PRO A 492 -5.18 -40.01 -19.15
C PRO A 492 -5.37 -39.82 -20.65
N CYS A 493 -4.33 -40.09 -21.42
CA CYS A 493 -4.45 -40.26 -22.86
C CYS A 493 -5.40 -41.43 -23.01
N ASN A 494 -6.67 -41.18 -23.35
CA ASN A 494 -7.71 -42.19 -23.54
C ASN A 494 -7.07 -43.39 -24.23
N ARG A 495 -6.74 -44.43 -23.44
CA ARG A 495 -6.26 -45.69 -23.98
C ARG A 495 -7.53 -46.29 -24.57
N PRO A 496 -7.69 -46.37 -25.91
CA PRO A 496 -8.68 -47.29 -26.43
C PRO A 496 -8.28 -48.66 -25.86
N ARG A 497 -9.18 -49.26 -25.07
CA ARG A 497 -8.99 -50.61 -24.54
C ARG A 497 -8.85 -51.60 -25.68
#